data_AF-A0A4R8WF56-F1
#
_entry.id   AF-A0A4R8WF56-F1
#
_cell.length_a   1.000
_cell.length_b   1.000
_cell.length_c   1.000
_cell.angle_alpha   90.00
_cell.angle_beta   90.00
_cell.angle_gamma   90.00
#
_symmetry.space_group_name_H-M   'P 1'
#
loop_
_entity.id
_entity.type
_entity.pdbx_description
1 polymer ?
#
loop_
_entity_poly.entity_id
_entity_poly.type
_entity_poly.pdbx_seq_one_letter_code
_entity_poly.pdbx_strand_id
1 'polypeptide(L)'
;MSTRPHDLADLYLAPVALDVDHHLEELSGLSVEEVRYRVILGADREPRNAREREEAWIETLTRGLDLHGWQVSRHPRGLLLAHDAYALVLGIPANVVAYLDA
;
A
#
# COMPACT_ATOMS: atom_id res chain seq x y z
N MET A 1 -14.76 -23.70 -11.29
CA MET A 1 -14.97 -23.74 -9.82
C MET A 1 -15.38 -22.35 -9.38
N SER A 2 -16.45 -22.19 -8.62
CA SER A 2 -16.82 -20.90 -8.03
C SER A 2 -15.96 -20.73 -6.78
N THR A 3 -15.01 -19.80 -6.82
CA THR A 3 -14.28 -19.38 -5.62
C THR A 3 -15.29 -18.74 -4.68
N ARG A 4 -15.45 -19.31 -3.49
CA ARG A 4 -16.30 -18.75 -2.43
C ARG A 4 -15.40 -18.15 -1.35
N PRO A 5 -15.82 -17.04 -0.72
CA PRO A 5 -15.18 -16.50 0.47
C PRO A 5 -15.06 -17.60 1.55
N HIS A 6 -13.90 -17.73 2.17
CA HIS A 6 -13.68 -18.61 3.32
C HIS A 6 -14.21 -17.98 4.61
N ASP A 7 -14.07 -16.65 4.75
CA ASP A 7 -14.59 -15.89 5.87
C ASP A 7 -15.15 -14.52 5.45
N LEU A 8 -15.45 -13.66 6.44
CA LEU A 8 -15.98 -12.32 6.19
C LEU A 8 -14.92 -11.37 5.63
N ALA A 9 -13.64 -11.52 5.98
CA ALA A 9 -12.57 -10.65 5.49
C ALA A 9 -12.42 -10.74 3.98
N ASP A 10 -12.60 -11.94 3.41
CA ASP A 10 -12.58 -12.17 1.97
C ASP A 10 -13.64 -11.36 1.21
N LEU A 11 -14.79 -11.07 1.82
CA LEU A 11 -15.84 -10.24 1.22
C LEU A 11 -15.40 -8.77 1.09
N TYR A 12 -14.43 -8.35 1.90
CA TYR A 12 -13.90 -6.99 1.91
C TYR A 12 -12.70 -6.78 0.98
N LEU A 13 -12.26 -7.78 0.21
CA LEU A 13 -11.15 -7.60 -0.75
C LEU A 13 -11.41 -6.42 -1.70
N ALA A 14 -12.59 -6.36 -2.30
CA ALA A 14 -12.92 -5.32 -3.27
C ALA A 14 -12.86 -3.90 -2.66
N PRO A 15 -13.54 -3.59 -1.53
CA PRO A 15 -13.42 -2.27 -0.92
C PRO A 15 -11.99 -1.96 -0.46
N VAL A 16 -11.29 -2.90 0.20
CA VAL A 16 -9.89 -2.67 0.64
C VAL A 16 -8.98 -2.38 -0.56
N ALA A 17 -9.12 -3.13 -1.65
CA ALA A 17 -8.33 -2.89 -2.86
C ALA A 17 -8.62 -1.53 -3.48
N LEU A 18 -9.88 -1.10 -3.52
CA LEU A 18 -10.28 0.22 -4.05
C LEU A 18 -9.75 1.36 -3.19
N ASP A 19 -9.80 1.25 -1.86
CA ASP A 19 -9.30 2.29 -0.96
C ASP A 19 -7.78 2.44 -1.08
N VAL A 20 -7.05 1.31 -1.12
CA VAL A 20 -5.59 1.31 -1.31
C VAL A 20 -5.21 1.83 -2.69
N ASP A 21 -5.90 1.41 -3.75
CA ASP A 21 -5.68 1.89 -5.12
C ASP A 21 -5.94 3.40 -5.23
N HIS A 22 -6.99 3.90 -4.59
CA HIS A 22 -7.28 5.33 -4.54
C HIS A 22 -6.14 6.12 -3.89
N HIS A 23 -5.62 5.66 -2.74
CA HIS A 23 -4.48 6.31 -2.10
C HIS A 23 -3.19 6.23 -2.96
N LEU A 24 -2.98 5.14 -3.69
CA LEU A 24 -1.88 5.04 -4.66
C LEU A 24 -2.04 6.06 -5.79
N GLU A 25 -3.25 6.24 -6.30
CA GLU A 25 -3.57 7.23 -7.34
C GLU A 25 -3.34 8.66 -6.87
N GLU A 26 -3.66 8.99 -5.61
CA GLU A 26 -3.33 10.31 -5.04
C GLU A 26 -1.82 10.60 -5.03
N LEU A 27 -0.99 9.56 -4.87
CA LEU A 27 0.45 9.69 -4.94
C LEU A 27 0.95 9.74 -6.38
N SER A 28 0.22 9.20 -7.37
CA SER A 28 0.65 9.10 -8.77
C SER A 28 0.89 10.48 -9.41
N GLY A 29 0.10 11.47 -9.00
CA GLY A 29 0.17 12.85 -9.51
C GLY A 29 1.32 13.70 -8.93
N LEU A 30 2.12 13.16 -8.02
CA LEU A 30 3.15 13.90 -7.28
C LEU A 30 4.56 13.69 -7.87
N SER A 31 5.44 14.66 -7.67
CA SER A 31 6.88 14.45 -7.83
C SER A 31 7.46 13.52 -6.75
N VAL A 32 8.67 12.99 -6.97
CA VAL A 32 9.35 12.11 -6.00
C VAL A 32 9.57 12.80 -4.65
N GLU A 33 9.91 14.09 -4.68
CA GLU A 33 10.11 14.94 -3.51
C GLU A 33 8.80 15.19 -2.76
N GLU A 34 7.69 15.38 -3.47
CA GLU A 34 6.36 15.50 -2.86
C GLU A 34 5.89 14.17 -2.25
N VAL A 35 6.17 13.04 -2.89
CA VAL A 35 5.96 11.70 -2.30
C VAL A 35 6.77 11.58 -1.01
N ARG A 36 8.07 11.92 -1.02
CA ARG A 36 8.90 11.92 0.18
C ARG A 36 8.28 12.75 1.29
N TYR A 37 7.88 13.98 0.97
CA TYR A 37 7.28 14.88 1.95
C TYR A 37 5.98 14.31 2.54
N ARG A 38 5.10 13.76 1.70
CA ARG A 38 3.88 13.09 2.16
C ARG A 38 4.17 11.90 3.06
N VAL A 39 5.16 11.08 2.73
CA VAL A 39 5.55 9.92 3.56
C VAL A 39 6.08 10.37 4.93
N ILE A 40 6.86 11.45 4.99
CA ILE A 40 7.37 12.00 6.26
C ILE A 40 6.21 12.46 7.15
N LEU A 41 5.25 13.20 6.59
CA LEU A 41 4.06 13.64 7.32
C LEU A 41 3.16 12.45 7.72
N GLY A 42 2.99 11.52 6.80
CA GLY A 42 2.12 10.35 6.92
C GLY A 42 2.67 9.23 7.80
N ALA A 43 3.95 9.24 8.17
CA ALA A 43 4.53 8.34 9.16
C ALA A 43 4.95 9.06 10.45
N ASP A 44 4.76 10.38 10.50
CA ASP A 44 5.22 11.26 11.58
C ASP A 44 6.71 11.07 11.95
N ARG A 45 7.53 10.76 10.95
CA ARG A 45 8.98 10.58 11.09
C ARG A 45 9.68 10.70 9.75
N GLU A 46 10.95 11.11 9.78
CA GLU A 46 11.82 11.06 8.60
C GLU A 46 12.56 9.72 8.50
N PRO A 47 12.29 8.90 7.46
CA PRO A 47 12.99 7.63 7.26
C PRO A 47 14.45 7.83 6.88
N ARG A 48 15.34 6.99 7.43
CA ARG A 48 16.80 7.12 7.29
C ARG A 48 17.44 6.10 6.35
N ASN A 49 16.70 5.05 5.99
CA ASN A 49 17.17 3.98 5.12
C ASN A 49 16.00 3.40 4.31
N ALA A 50 16.32 2.55 3.32
CA ALA A 50 15.33 1.96 2.41
C ALA A 50 14.22 1.18 3.14
N ARG A 51 14.58 0.42 4.17
CA ARG A 51 13.62 -0.33 4.98
C ARG A 51 12.66 0.61 5.71
N GLU A 52 13.17 1.64 6.37
CA GLU A 52 12.34 2.63 7.06
C GLU A 52 11.44 3.39 6.08
N ARG A 53 11.90 3.66 4.85
CA ARG A 53 11.06 4.29 3.80
C ARG A 53 9.90 3.41 3.40
N GLU A 54 10.15 2.12 3.20
CA GLU A 54 9.09 1.15 2.88
C GLU A 54 8.07 1.08 4.02
N GLU A 55 8.52 0.93 5.26
CA GLU A 55 7.66 0.88 6.44
C GLU A 55 6.84 2.18 6.60
N ALA A 56 7.48 3.35 6.46
CA ALA A 56 6.81 4.64 6.53
C ALA A 56 5.82 4.88 5.39
N TRP A 57 6.15 4.42 4.18
CA TRP A 57 5.25 4.51 3.03
C TRP A 57 4.02 3.63 3.20
N ILE A 58 4.18 2.38 3.65
CA ILE A 58 3.03 1.49 3.94
C ILE A 58 2.16 2.07 5.06
N GLU A 59 2.77 2.62 6.11
CA GLU A 59 2.04 3.29 7.19
C GLU A 59 1.25 4.49 6.66
N THR A 60 1.88 5.33 5.85
CA THR A 60 1.24 6.50 5.22
C THR A 60 0.07 6.06 4.34
N LEU A 61 0.28 5.03 3.51
CA LEU A 61 -0.70 4.53 2.56
C LEU A 61 -1.92 3.93 3.25
N THR A 62 -1.73 3.24 4.38
CA THR A 62 -2.80 2.54 5.10
C THR A 62 -3.40 3.37 6.24
N ARG A 63 -2.87 4.58 6.50
CA ARG A 63 -3.34 5.46 7.56
C ARG A 63 -4.81 5.81 7.36
N GLY A 64 -5.63 5.45 8.34
CA GLY A 64 -7.07 5.74 8.35
C GLY A 64 -7.93 4.76 7.56
N LEU A 65 -7.35 3.73 6.95
CA LEU A 65 -8.09 2.66 6.28
C LEU A 65 -8.45 1.54 7.26
N ASP A 66 -9.67 1.01 7.15
CA ASP A 66 -10.01 -0.29 7.75
C ASP A 66 -9.67 -1.40 6.76
N LEU A 67 -8.58 -2.11 7.03
CA LEU A 67 -8.11 -3.17 6.16
C LEU A 67 -8.88 -4.49 6.37
N HIS A 68 -9.80 -4.57 7.32
CA HIS A 68 -10.64 -5.76 7.55
C HIS A 68 -9.86 -7.09 7.62
N GLY A 69 -8.67 -7.08 8.23
CA GLY A 69 -7.80 -8.26 8.35
C GLY A 69 -6.82 -8.49 7.20
N TRP A 70 -6.93 -7.72 6.11
CA TRP A 70 -5.96 -7.73 5.02
C TRP A 70 -4.64 -7.10 5.43
N GLN A 71 -3.54 -7.72 5.02
CA GLN A 71 -2.19 -7.26 5.27
C GLN A 71 -1.61 -6.61 4.02
N VAL A 72 -0.96 -5.48 4.20
CA VAL A 72 -0.34 -4.70 3.12
C VAL A 72 1.18 -4.81 3.26
N SER A 73 1.86 -5.22 2.19
CA SER A 73 3.33 -5.34 2.18
C SER A 73 3.91 -5.08 0.79
N ARG A 74 5.20 -4.77 0.73
CA ARG A 74 5.91 -4.63 -0.55
C ARG A 74 6.14 -6.00 -1.18
N HIS A 75 5.87 -6.09 -2.48
CA HIS A 75 6.17 -7.27 -3.30
C HIS A 75 7.04 -6.84 -4.49
N PRO A 76 7.93 -7.70 -5.04
CA PRO A 76 8.78 -7.33 -6.18
C PRO A 76 8.03 -6.77 -7.40
N ARG A 77 6.75 -7.13 -7.55
CA ARG A 77 5.89 -6.68 -8.66
C ARG A 77 4.97 -5.49 -8.33
N GLY A 78 4.93 -5.02 -7.08
CA GLY A 78 3.94 -4.02 -6.67
C GLY A 78 3.67 -4.03 -5.16
N LEU A 79 2.43 -3.75 -4.79
CA LEU A 79 1.96 -3.78 -3.42
C LEU A 79 1.06 -5.02 -3.22
N LEU A 80 1.42 -5.88 -2.27
CA LEU A 80 0.68 -7.08 -1.95
C LEU A 80 -0.37 -6.78 -0.89
N LEU A 81 -1.62 -7.13 -1.20
CA LEU A 81 -2.73 -7.31 -0.26
C LEU A 81 -2.89 -8.80 -0.02
N ALA A 82 -2.74 -9.26 1.21
CA ALA A 82 -2.84 -10.68 1.56
C ALA A 82 -3.79 -10.93 2.73
N HIS A 83 -4.56 -12.01 2.63
CA HIS A 83 -5.40 -12.54 3.69
C HIS A 83 -5.45 -14.07 3.57
N ASP A 84 -4.92 -14.79 4.56
CA ASP A 84 -4.76 -16.25 4.54
C ASP A 84 -4.16 -16.81 3.24
N ALA A 85 -4.95 -17.54 2.45
CA ALA A 85 -4.53 -18.16 1.18
C ALA A 85 -4.71 -17.23 -0.03
N TYR A 86 -5.26 -16.03 0.17
CA TYR A 86 -5.54 -15.07 -0.89
C TYR A 86 -4.51 -13.96 -0.93
N ALA A 87 -4.17 -13.59 -2.16
CA ALA A 87 -3.21 -12.53 -2.45
C ALA A 87 -3.64 -11.79 -3.72
N LEU A 88 -3.58 -10.46 -3.65
CA LEU A 88 -3.72 -9.57 -4.79
C LEU A 88 -2.50 -8.64 -4.84
N VAL A 89 -1.93 -8.44 -6.02
CA VAL A 89 -0.83 -7.48 -6.19
C VAL A 89 -1.35 -6.30 -7.00
N LEU A 90 -1.33 -5.12 -6.37
CA LEU A 90 -1.61 -3.84 -7.02
C LEU A 90 -0.33 -3.25 -7.60
N GLY A 91 -0.45 -2.51 -8.70
CA GLY A 91 0.66 -1.76 -9.27
C GLY A 91 1.08 -0.62 -8.35
N ILE A 92 2.35 -0.23 -8.38
CA ILE A 92 2.83 0.97 -7.68
C ILE A 92 3.20 2.01 -8.74
N PRO A 93 2.77 3.28 -8.59
CA PRO A 93 3.20 4.37 -9.46
C PRO A 93 4.73 4.52 -9.54
N ALA A 94 5.25 4.88 -10.73
CA ALA A 94 6.70 4.90 -10.99
C ALA A 94 7.47 5.91 -10.12
N ASN A 95 6.86 7.04 -9.79
CA ASN A 95 7.41 8.04 -8.87
C ASN A 95 7.56 7.51 -7.44
N VAL A 96 6.60 6.70 -6.97
CA VAL A 96 6.67 6.02 -5.66
C VAL A 96 7.76 4.95 -5.68
N VAL A 97 7.89 4.18 -6.77
CA VAL A 97 9.01 3.23 -6.92
C VAL A 97 10.36 3.95 -6.85
N ALA A 98 10.51 5.06 -7.58
CA ALA A 98 11.73 5.86 -7.55
C ALA A 98 12.05 6.39 -6.15
N TYR A 99 11.05 6.83 -5.37
CA TYR A 99 11.22 7.23 -3.97
C TYR A 99 11.72 6.08 -3.08
N LEU A 100 11.15 4.88 -3.23
CA LEU A 100 11.51 3.72 -2.42
C LEU A 100 12.95 3.26 -2.70
N ASP A 101 13.37 3.31 -3.96
CA ASP A 101 14.68 2.86 -4.44
C ASP A 101 15.83 3.89 -4.28
N ALA A 102 15.52 5.15 -3.94
CA ALA A 102 16.47 6.28 -3.87
C ALA A 102 17.59 6.13 -2.81
#